data_AF-A0AA35VXX6-F1
#
_entry.id   AF-A0AA35VXX6-F1
#
_cell.length_a   1.000
_cell.length_b   1.000
_cell.length_c   1.000
_cell.angle_alpha   90.00
_cell.angle_beta   90.00
_cell.angle_gamma   90.00
#
_symmetry.space_group_name_H-M   'P 1'
#
loop_
_entity.id
_entity.type
_entity.pdbx_description
1 polymer ?
#
loop_
_entity_poly.entity_id
_entity_poly.type
_entity_poly.pdbx_seq_one_letter_code
_entity_poly.pdbx_strand_id
1 'polypeptide(L)'
;MEPDIGTELFGVRYSLPVGIAPVGLTGLIWPGADVALAETAARCRHPLCGQHGKHRRRLRGGASCRGHGLVPALPSERHRRPEDLLHRAQQAGFTVLVVTADVPARARRERQTRERVSMPPRITPRHVSQAALRPAWTLGLLRTGLPRFHTLEPYVDR
;
A
#
# COMPACT_ATOMS: atom_id res chain seq x y z
N MET A 1 -12.24 36.90 -6.56
CA MET A 1 -10.90 36.39 -6.24
C MET A 1 -11.04 34.89 -6.07
N GLU A 2 -10.42 34.10 -6.94
CA GLU A 2 -10.45 32.63 -6.84
C GLU A 2 -9.54 32.20 -5.68
N PRO A 3 -9.98 31.35 -4.74
CA PRO A 3 -9.12 30.90 -3.64
C PRO A 3 -8.04 29.93 -4.16
N ASP A 4 -6.76 30.25 -3.92
CA ASP A 4 -5.66 29.31 -4.15
C ASP A 4 -5.54 28.34 -2.97
N ILE A 5 -5.87 27.08 -3.23
CA ILE A 5 -5.78 25.98 -2.26
C ILE A 5 -4.52 25.13 -2.46
N GLY A 6 -3.63 25.50 -3.38
CA GLY A 6 -2.39 24.77 -3.63
C GLY A 6 -1.40 24.85 -2.47
N THR A 7 -0.51 23.87 -2.38
CA THR A 7 0.54 23.85 -1.35
C THR A 7 1.86 23.32 -1.92
N GLU A 8 2.98 23.70 -1.32
CA GLU A 8 4.29 23.14 -1.66
C GLU A 8 4.79 22.26 -0.53
N LEU A 9 5.22 21.05 -0.87
CA LEU A 9 5.73 20.10 0.10
C LEU A 9 6.85 19.26 -0.54
N PHE A 10 7.98 19.12 0.16
CA PHE A 10 9.15 18.39 -0.34
C PHE A 10 9.69 18.88 -1.70
N GLY A 11 9.61 20.19 -1.96
CA GLY A 11 10.04 20.80 -3.22
C GLY A 11 9.10 20.53 -4.42
N VAL A 12 7.87 20.08 -4.16
CA VAL A 12 6.84 19.86 -5.19
C VAL A 12 5.58 20.65 -4.86
N ARG A 13 5.08 21.39 -5.85
CA ARG A 13 3.78 22.08 -5.77
C ARG A 13 2.65 21.11 -6.09
N TYR A 14 1.77 20.91 -5.12
CA TYR A 14 0.55 20.09 -5.21
C TYR A 14 -0.70 20.96 -5.38
N SER A 15 -1.73 20.38 -5.98
CA SER A 15 -2.99 21.07 -6.25
C SER A 15 -3.84 21.34 -4.99
N LEU A 16 -3.61 20.59 -3.91
CA LEU A 16 -4.22 20.81 -2.60
C LEU A 16 -3.41 20.14 -1.46
N PRO A 17 -3.58 20.58 -0.20
CA PRO A 17 -2.93 19.99 0.97
C PRO A 17 -3.56 18.66 1.42
N VAL A 18 -3.93 17.79 0.48
CA VAL A 18 -4.54 16.48 0.76
C VAL A 18 -3.87 15.43 -0.11
N GLY A 19 -3.48 14.31 0.50
CA GLY A 19 -2.83 13.20 -0.18
C GLY A 19 -3.42 11.85 0.18
N ILE A 20 -2.95 10.82 -0.52
CA ILE A 20 -3.38 9.43 -0.33
C ILE A 20 -2.44 8.76 0.69
N ALA A 21 -3.01 8.39 1.84
CA ALA A 21 -2.30 7.72 2.94
C ALA A 21 -1.84 6.30 2.56
N PRO A 22 -0.81 5.75 3.25
CA PRO A 22 -0.38 4.39 3.02
C PRO A 22 -1.40 3.39 3.59
N VAL A 23 -2.01 2.62 2.68
CA VAL A 23 -2.95 1.55 3.02
C VAL A 23 -2.34 0.21 2.59
N GLY A 24 -2.21 -0.72 3.53
CA GLY A 24 -1.79 -2.09 3.23
C GLY A 24 -2.92 -2.89 2.58
N LEU A 25 -2.56 -3.83 1.70
CA LEU A 25 -3.50 -4.74 1.03
C LEU A 25 -4.65 -4.03 0.30
N THR A 26 -4.39 -2.89 -0.35
CA THR A 26 -5.39 -2.18 -1.17
C THR A 26 -6.02 -3.05 -2.25
N GLY A 27 -5.30 -4.06 -2.76
CA GLY A 27 -5.85 -5.06 -3.67
C GLY A 27 -7.00 -5.91 -3.11
N LEU A 28 -7.20 -5.95 -1.79
CA LEU A 28 -8.38 -6.57 -1.17
C LEU A 28 -9.60 -5.63 -1.19
N ILE A 29 -9.38 -4.31 -1.28
CA ILE A 29 -10.47 -3.34 -1.42
C ILE A 29 -11.04 -3.45 -2.83
N TRP A 30 -10.17 -3.31 -3.84
CA TRP A 30 -10.52 -3.50 -5.23
C TRP A 30 -9.30 -3.98 -6.04
N PRO A 31 -9.50 -4.86 -7.03
CA PRO A 31 -8.44 -5.28 -7.95
C PRO A 31 -7.70 -4.09 -8.60
N GLY A 32 -6.39 -4.00 -8.41
CA GLY A 32 -5.57 -2.92 -8.96
C GLY A 32 -5.80 -1.54 -8.32
N ALA A 33 -6.40 -1.47 -7.12
CA ALA A 33 -6.63 -0.21 -6.42
C ALA A 33 -5.36 0.61 -6.19
N ASP A 34 -4.23 -0.04 -5.91
CA ASP A 34 -2.92 0.60 -5.81
C ASP A 34 -2.52 1.35 -7.09
N VAL A 35 -2.78 0.75 -8.25
CA VAL A 35 -2.51 1.38 -9.56
C VAL A 35 -3.44 2.56 -9.78
N ALA A 36 -4.74 2.37 -9.54
CA ALA A 36 -5.74 3.41 -9.71
C ALA A 36 -5.47 4.64 -8.82
N LEU A 37 -5.05 4.40 -7.56
CA LEU A 37 -4.66 5.46 -6.64
C LEU A 37 -3.39 6.18 -7.12
N ALA A 38 -2.40 5.45 -7.63
CA ALA A 38 -1.18 6.06 -8.16
C ALA A 38 -1.43 6.90 -9.42
N GLU A 39 -2.22 6.40 -10.36
CA GLU A 39 -2.59 7.12 -11.57
C GLU A 39 -3.42 8.37 -11.26
N THR A 40 -4.32 8.28 -10.29
CA THR A 40 -5.14 9.41 -9.84
C THR A 40 -4.28 10.48 -9.16
N ALA A 41 -3.34 10.07 -8.29
CA ALA A 41 -2.41 10.99 -7.64
C ALA A 41 -1.55 11.75 -8.65
N ALA A 42 -1.03 11.06 -9.68
CA ALA A 42 -0.30 11.71 -10.77
C ALA A 42 -1.18 12.68 -11.56
N ARG A 43 -2.37 12.24 -11.99
CA ARG A 43 -3.28 13.06 -12.80
C ARG A 43 -3.70 14.33 -12.07
N CYS A 44 -4.01 14.21 -10.79
CA CYS A 44 -4.53 15.31 -9.99
C CYS A 44 -3.43 16.07 -9.24
N ARG A 45 -2.14 15.70 -9.38
CA ARG A 45 -1.01 16.26 -8.62
C ARG A 45 -1.27 16.28 -7.11
N HIS A 46 -1.58 15.12 -6.55
CA HIS A 46 -1.73 14.92 -5.11
C HIS A 46 -0.54 14.11 -4.57
N PRO A 47 -0.14 14.33 -3.30
CA PRO A 47 0.81 13.46 -2.63
C PRO A 47 0.26 12.02 -2.54
N LEU A 48 1.11 11.03 -2.79
CA LEU A 48 0.81 9.61 -2.62
C LEU A 48 1.85 8.99 -1.72
N CYS A 49 1.41 8.36 -0.63
CA CYS A 49 2.23 7.51 0.23
C CYS A 49 1.93 6.04 -0.09
N GLY A 50 2.73 5.42 -0.96
CA GLY A 50 2.49 4.05 -1.43
C GLY A 50 3.43 2.99 -0.84
N GLN A 51 3.00 1.72 -0.81
CA GLN A 51 3.83 0.56 -0.42
C GLN A 51 4.37 -0.26 -1.62
N HIS A 52 3.89 0.03 -2.84
CA HIS A 52 4.12 -0.80 -4.03
C HIS A 52 5.00 -0.07 -5.05
N GLY A 53 6.16 -0.66 -5.36
CA GLY A 53 7.15 -0.12 -6.30
C GLY A 53 7.01 -0.57 -7.76
N LYS A 54 5.92 -1.24 -8.15
CA LYS A 54 5.78 -1.79 -9.52
C LYS A 54 5.48 -0.75 -10.60
N HIS A 55 5.15 0.50 -10.27
CA HIS A 55 4.62 1.45 -11.25
C HIS A 55 5.52 2.66 -11.48
N ARG A 56 6.77 2.40 -11.92
CA ARG A 56 7.73 3.42 -12.42
C ARG A 56 7.21 4.27 -13.59
N ARG A 57 6.23 3.79 -14.36
CA ARG A 57 5.95 4.35 -15.71
C ARG A 57 4.91 5.46 -15.80
N ARG A 58 4.14 5.76 -14.75
CA ARG A 58 3.05 6.76 -14.83
C ARG A 58 3.10 7.92 -13.84
N LEU A 59 3.99 7.87 -12.84
CA LEU A 59 4.25 8.99 -11.94
C LEU A 59 5.36 9.89 -12.53
N ARG A 60 5.18 10.39 -13.76
CA ARG A 60 6.09 11.42 -14.31
C ARG A 60 5.69 12.78 -13.75
N GLY A 61 6.54 13.36 -12.90
CA GLY A 61 6.45 14.77 -12.51
C GLY A 61 5.77 15.10 -11.19
N GLY A 62 5.50 14.12 -10.32
CA GLY A 62 5.04 14.36 -8.94
C GLY A 62 5.97 13.66 -7.94
N ALA A 63 6.22 14.28 -6.78
CA ALA A 63 6.94 13.60 -5.70
C ALA A 63 6.11 12.40 -5.24
N SER A 64 6.63 11.21 -5.51
CA SER A 64 6.06 9.98 -4.97
C SER A 64 6.68 9.73 -3.61
N CYS A 65 5.85 9.69 -2.58
CA CYS A 65 6.27 9.40 -1.23
C CYS A 65 6.14 7.89 -0.99
N ARG A 66 7.15 7.27 -0.40
CA ARG A 66 7.02 5.90 0.07
C ARG A 66 6.56 5.92 1.52
N GLY A 67 5.36 5.40 1.75
CA GLY A 67 4.86 5.11 3.09
C GLY A 67 5.42 3.79 3.56
N HIS A 68 6.54 3.82 4.27
CA HIS A 68 7.06 2.64 4.93
C HIS A 68 6.58 2.59 6.36
N GLY A 69 5.76 1.59 6.65
CA GLY A 69 5.81 1.02 7.98
C GLY A 69 7.09 0.25 8.13
N LEU A 70 8.12 0.88 8.68
CA LEU A 70 9.15 0.15 9.42
C LEU A 70 8.45 -0.33 10.69
N VAL A 71 7.68 -1.40 10.56
CA VAL A 71 7.19 -2.15 11.70
C VAL A 71 8.43 -2.80 12.30
N PRO A 72 8.85 -2.46 13.53
CA PRO A 72 9.99 -3.13 14.18
C PRO A 72 9.78 -4.65 14.32
N ALA A 73 8.54 -5.12 14.13
CA ALA A 73 8.09 -6.49 14.27
C ALA A 73 7.62 -7.12 12.93
N LEU A 74 8.53 -7.31 11.97
CA LEU A 74 8.44 -8.50 11.10
C LEU A 74 9.11 -9.67 11.85
N PRO A 75 8.63 -10.92 11.73
CA PRO A 75 8.88 -11.97 12.71
C PRO A 75 10.32 -12.46 12.87
N SER A 76 11.27 -12.03 12.01
CA SER A 76 12.64 -12.53 12.07
C SER A 76 13.67 -11.40 12.03
N GLU A 77 14.40 -11.27 13.13
CA GLU A 77 15.68 -10.54 13.24
C GLU A 77 16.68 -10.93 12.12
N ARG A 78 16.49 -12.11 11.49
CA ARG A 78 17.38 -12.68 10.48
C ARG A 78 17.24 -12.10 9.06
N HIS A 79 16.18 -11.37 8.75
CA HIS A 79 15.91 -10.87 7.38
C HIS A 79 15.82 -9.34 7.29
N ARG A 80 16.34 -8.64 8.30
CA ARG A 80 16.55 -7.19 8.27
C ARG A 80 17.55 -6.81 7.18
N ARG A 81 17.05 -6.46 5.99
CA ARG A 81 17.77 -5.55 5.09
C ARG A 81 16.90 -4.35 4.75
N PRO A 82 16.72 -3.39 5.68
CA PRO A 82 16.13 -2.09 5.38
C PRO A 82 16.79 -1.44 4.17
N GLU A 83 18.10 -1.65 4.01
CA GLU A 83 18.92 -1.20 2.87
C GLU A 83 18.39 -1.68 1.52
N ASP A 84 18.01 -2.95 1.36
CA ASP A 84 17.46 -3.47 0.10
C ASP A 84 16.10 -2.83 -0.20
N LEU A 85 15.25 -2.67 0.83
CA LEU A 85 13.99 -1.97 0.68
C LEU A 85 14.21 -0.51 0.26
N LEU A 86 15.13 0.20 0.90
CA LEU A 86 15.47 1.59 0.55
C LEU A 86 16.04 1.70 -0.86
N HIS A 87 16.94 0.78 -1.24
CA HIS A 87 17.53 0.73 -2.57
C HIS A 87 16.46 0.50 -3.65
N ARG A 88 15.52 -0.43 -3.43
CA ARG A 88 14.36 -0.61 -4.32
C ARG A 88 13.46 0.63 -4.37
N ALA A 89 13.34 1.38 -3.27
CA ALA A 89 12.59 2.64 -3.24
C ALA A 89 13.24 3.68 -4.16
N GLN A 90 14.54 3.87 -3.99
CA GLN A 90 15.33 4.83 -4.75
C GLN A 90 15.33 4.45 -6.22
N GLN A 91 15.52 3.16 -6.52
CA GLN A 91 15.35 2.65 -7.88
C GLN A 91 13.93 2.93 -8.40
N ALA A 92 12.88 2.71 -7.62
CA ALA A 92 11.52 3.00 -8.07
C ALA A 92 11.20 4.50 -8.25
N GLY A 93 12.12 5.41 -7.88
CA GLY A 93 11.97 6.85 -8.08
C GLY A 93 11.22 7.57 -6.94
N PHE A 94 11.10 6.93 -5.78
CA PHE A 94 10.56 7.58 -4.59
C PHE A 94 11.56 8.60 -4.04
N THR A 95 11.07 9.79 -3.69
CA THR A 95 11.90 10.91 -3.23
C THR A 95 11.77 11.18 -1.73
N VAL A 96 10.66 10.73 -1.13
CA VAL A 96 10.34 11.00 0.28
C VAL A 96 10.08 9.68 1.01
N LEU A 97 10.70 9.53 2.17
CA LEU A 97 10.49 8.40 3.08
C LEU A 97 9.56 8.83 4.22
N VAL A 98 8.42 8.18 4.34
CA VAL A 98 7.49 8.35 5.47
C VAL A 98 7.58 7.12 6.36
N VAL A 99 7.97 7.33 7.62
CA VAL A 99 8.17 6.26 8.62
C VAL A 99 6.98 6.22 9.58
N THR A 100 6.31 5.07 9.69
CA THR A 100 5.29 4.87 10.73
C THR A 100 5.96 4.42 12.03
N ALA A 101 5.93 5.26 13.06
CA ALA A 101 6.55 4.98 14.37
C ALA A 101 5.55 4.47 15.43
N ASP A 102 4.27 4.39 15.09
CA ASP A 102 3.14 4.11 15.99
C ASP A 102 2.75 2.62 16.10
N VAL A 103 3.40 1.74 15.32
CA VAL A 103 3.10 0.30 15.30
C VAL A 103 4.33 -0.51 15.76
N PRO A 104 4.66 -0.50 17.07
CA PRO A 104 5.80 -1.24 17.60
C PRO A 104 5.57 -2.76 17.59
N ALA A 105 4.30 -3.18 17.66
CA ALA A 105 3.89 -4.58 17.63
C ALA A 105 2.60 -4.74 16.83
N ARG A 106 2.26 -5.99 16.46
CA ARG A 106 1.00 -6.29 15.77
C ARG A 106 -0.19 -5.87 16.64
N ALA A 107 -0.94 -4.89 16.17
CA ALA A 107 -2.17 -4.46 16.83
C ALA A 107 -3.21 -5.59 16.86
N ARG A 108 -3.85 -5.79 18.02
CA ARG A 108 -4.95 -6.75 18.18
C ARG A 108 -6.25 -6.15 17.63
N ARG A 109 -6.59 -6.51 16.39
CA ARG A 109 -7.88 -6.15 15.79
C ARG A 109 -8.83 -7.33 15.92
N GLU A 110 -9.76 -7.29 16.88
CA GLU A 110 -10.64 -8.43 17.19
C GLU A 110 -11.43 -8.94 15.99
N ARG A 111 -11.89 -8.04 15.12
CA ARG A 111 -12.55 -8.43 13.87
C ARG A 111 -11.64 -9.29 12.99
N GLN A 112 -10.36 -8.94 12.88
CA GLN A 112 -9.40 -9.75 12.11
C GLN A 112 -9.13 -11.10 12.79
N THR A 113 -9.09 -11.13 14.13
CA THR A 113 -8.97 -12.38 14.90
C THR A 113 -10.18 -13.30 14.69
N ARG A 114 -11.41 -12.75 14.76
CA ARG A 114 -12.66 -13.49 14.51
C ARG A 114 -12.75 -14.03 13.09
N GLU A 115 -12.32 -13.24 12.11
CA GLU A 115 -12.27 -13.65 10.69
C GLU A 115 -11.00 -14.46 10.35
N ARG A 116 -10.18 -14.84 11.34
CA ARG A 116 -8.98 -15.67 11.18
C ARG A 116 -8.03 -15.19 10.07
N VAL A 117 -7.95 -13.86 9.91
CA VAL A 117 -7.09 -13.22 8.91
C VAL A 117 -5.64 -13.57 9.22
N SER A 118 -5.02 -14.29 8.30
CA SER A 118 -3.67 -14.85 8.38
C SER A 118 -2.92 -14.59 7.08
N MET A 119 -1.60 -14.69 7.12
CA MET A 119 -0.72 -14.67 5.95
C MET A 119 0.05 -16.00 5.94
N PRO A 120 -0.19 -16.89 4.97
CA PRO A 120 -1.16 -16.81 3.88
C PRO A 120 -2.63 -16.88 4.38
N PRO A 121 -3.59 -16.30 3.63
CA PRO A 121 -4.99 -16.25 4.05
C PRO A 121 -5.64 -17.64 4.07
N ARG A 122 -6.19 -18.03 5.22
CA ARG A 122 -7.00 -19.25 5.34
C ARG A 122 -8.43 -18.99 4.86
N ILE A 123 -8.79 -19.56 3.71
CA ILE A 123 -10.15 -19.51 3.19
C ILE A 123 -11.04 -20.46 4.00
N THR A 124 -12.15 -19.95 4.53
CA THR A 124 -13.14 -20.72 5.29
C THR A 124 -14.46 -20.77 4.50
N PRO A 125 -15.37 -21.71 4.79
CA PRO A 125 -16.69 -21.73 4.14
C PRO A 125 -17.45 -20.40 4.28
N ARG A 126 -17.26 -19.69 5.39
CA ARG A 126 -17.82 -18.36 5.62
C ARG A 126 -17.23 -17.30 4.69
N HIS A 127 -15.93 -17.38 4.37
CA HIS A 127 -15.32 -16.50 3.36
C HIS A 127 -15.89 -16.75 1.97
N VAL A 128 -16.11 -18.02 1.61
CA VAL A 128 -16.70 -18.40 0.33
C VAL A 128 -18.14 -17.89 0.21
N SER A 129 -18.97 -18.05 1.24
CA SER A 129 -20.34 -17.52 1.21
C SER A 129 -20.37 -15.99 1.14
N GLN A 130 -19.48 -15.30 1.87
CA GLN A 130 -19.34 -13.85 1.79
C GLN A 130 -18.88 -13.37 0.40
N ALA A 131 -18.00 -14.10 -0.26
CA ALA A 131 -17.55 -13.81 -1.62
C ALA A 131 -18.67 -14.05 -2.64
N ALA A 132 -19.44 -15.15 -2.50
CA ALA A 132 -20.56 -15.46 -3.37
C ALA A 132 -21.64 -14.36 -3.36
N LEU A 133 -21.90 -13.75 -2.20
CA LEU A 133 -22.84 -12.63 -2.06
C LEU A 133 -22.34 -11.32 -2.68
N ARG A 134 -21.10 -11.26 -3.16
CA ARG A 134 -20.45 -10.05 -3.70
C ARG A 134 -19.84 -10.32 -5.08
N PRO A 135 -20.67 -10.62 -6.10
CA PRO A 135 -20.20 -11.17 -7.37
C PRO A 135 -19.26 -10.22 -8.13
N ALA A 136 -19.53 -8.91 -8.13
CA ALA A 136 -18.66 -7.93 -8.81
C ALA A 136 -17.24 -7.90 -8.23
N TRP A 137 -17.14 -7.90 -6.91
CA TRP A 137 -15.85 -7.93 -6.22
C TRP A 137 -15.13 -9.27 -6.43
N THR A 138 -15.85 -10.38 -6.28
CA THR A 138 -15.29 -11.74 -6.42
C THR A 138 -14.80 -12.00 -7.84
N LEU A 139 -15.57 -11.63 -8.86
CA LEU A 139 -15.15 -11.75 -10.27
C LEU A 139 -13.94 -10.87 -10.55
N GLY A 140 -13.91 -9.65 -10.02
CA GLY A 140 -12.75 -8.78 -10.12
C GLY A 140 -11.50 -9.42 -9.52
N LEU A 141 -11.61 -9.96 -8.31
CA LEU A 141 -10.51 -10.60 -7.59
C LEU A 141 -10.03 -11.88 -8.29
N LEU A 142 -10.95 -12.69 -8.82
CA LEU A 142 -10.61 -13.90 -9.57
C LEU A 142 -9.81 -13.59 -10.84
N ARG A 143 -10.12 -12.48 -11.53
CA ARG A 143 -9.40 -12.05 -12.73
C ARG A 143 -7.96 -11.60 -12.43
N THR A 144 -7.73 -10.99 -11.28
CA THR A 144 -6.40 -10.45 -10.89
C THR A 144 -5.60 -11.36 -9.95
N GLY A 145 -6.25 -12.37 -9.39
CA GLY A 145 -5.69 -13.20 -8.32
C GLY A 145 -5.72 -12.52 -6.94
N LEU A 146 -5.39 -13.30 -5.91
CA LEU A 146 -5.32 -12.80 -4.53
C LEU A 146 -4.14 -11.82 -4.37
N PRO A 147 -4.37 -10.65 -3.74
CA PRO A 147 -3.32 -9.69 -3.49
C PRO A 147 -2.28 -10.24 -2.51
N ARG A 148 -1.01 -9.95 -2.78
CA ARG A 148 0.12 -10.37 -1.96
C ARG A 148 0.95 -9.17 -1.56
N PHE A 149 1.65 -9.27 -0.43
CA PHE A 149 2.67 -8.30 -0.07
C PHE A 149 3.94 -8.53 -0.90
N HIS A 150 3.94 -8.18 -2.19
CA HIS A 150 5.10 -8.41 -3.08
C HIS A 150 6.42 -7.85 -2.55
N THR A 151 6.36 -6.74 -1.81
CA THR A 151 7.52 -6.13 -1.17
C THR A 151 8.06 -6.97 -0.01
N LEU A 152 7.20 -7.67 0.71
CA LEU A 152 7.56 -8.47 1.89
C LEU A 152 7.71 -9.97 1.58
N GLU A 153 7.17 -10.45 0.46
CA GLU A 153 7.22 -11.84 -0.01
C GLU A 153 8.64 -12.45 0.01
N PRO A 154 9.73 -11.72 -0.32
CA PRO A 154 11.10 -12.24 -0.21
C PRO A 154 11.62 -12.42 1.22
N TYR A 155 10.94 -11.87 2.22
CA TYR A 155 11.39 -11.84 3.63
C TYR A 155 10.45 -12.60 4.57
N VAL A 156 9.41 -13.25 4.04
CA VAL A 156 8.53 -14.14 4.80
C VAL A 156 9.03 -15.57 4.61
N ASP A 157 9.44 -16.21 5.69
CA ASP A 157 9.84 -17.62 5.70
C ASP A 157 8.69 -18.50 5.16
N ARG A 158 9.01 -19.42 4.25
CA ARG A 158 8.07 -20.41 3.71
C ARG A 158 7.85 -21.57 4.66
#